data_AF-A0A0G0QPG4-F1
#
_entry.id   AF-A0A0G0QPG4-F1
#
_cell.length_a   1.000
_cell.length_b   1.000
_cell.length_c   1.000
_cell.angle_alpha   90.00
_cell.angle_beta   90.00
_cell.angle_gamma   90.00
#
_symmetry.space_group_name_H-M   'P 1'
#
loop_
_entity.id
_entity.type
_entity.pdbx_description
1 polymer ?
#
loop_
_entity_poly.entity_id
_entity_poly.type
_entity_poly.pdbx_seq_one_letter_code
_entity_poly.pdbx_strand_id
1 'polypeptide(L)'
;LIAFIPVSVTNDSIPNALRTIIAAGAYQIITALGVYEIWILLRGKRIFQLGFSVAVFLILTISLSAYLKNYYQDYPYLYSRDWQYGYKQVVNYIKDHYNQYDLIVFSRHYGEPHMFTLFFLGWDPAKFQNDPNLIRFETYDWVRVLRFDKFYFPDLGDSGTTFSDISKVYSGRKVLFIGKGGDFPEGLPKLLTVDFLNGDRAFEIVETK
;
A
#
# COMPACT_ATOMS: atom_id res chain seq x y z
N LEU A 1 -10.72 1.31 -28.18
CA LEU A 1 -11.07 -0.12 -28.02
C LEU A 1 -9.84 -1.04 -28.03
N ILE A 2 -8.94 -0.94 -29.02
CA ILE A 2 -7.71 -1.76 -29.08
C ILE A 2 -6.81 -1.56 -27.84
N ALA A 3 -6.74 -0.35 -27.28
CA ALA A 3 -5.95 -0.05 -26.07
C ALA A 3 -6.35 -0.85 -24.82
N PHE A 4 -7.53 -1.47 -24.79
CA PHE A 4 -8.02 -2.26 -23.65
C PHE A 4 -7.78 -3.77 -23.82
N ILE A 5 -7.35 -4.23 -25.00
CA ILE A 5 -7.06 -5.65 -25.26
C ILE A 5 -5.97 -6.21 -24.33
N PRO A 6 -4.86 -5.51 -24.05
CA PRO A 6 -3.86 -6.01 -23.11
C PRO A 6 -4.40 -6.22 -21.69
N VAL A 7 -5.39 -5.41 -21.26
CA VAL A 7 -6.00 -5.52 -19.93
C VAL A 7 -6.89 -6.76 -19.83
N SER A 8 -7.56 -7.16 -20.93
CA SER A 8 -8.50 -8.28 -20.92
C SER A 8 -7.84 -9.67 -20.94
N VAL A 9 -6.54 -9.75 -21.22
CA VAL A 9 -5.82 -11.04 -21.39
C VAL A 9 -4.96 -11.41 -20.18
N THR A 10 -4.79 -10.51 -19.21
CA THR A 10 -3.96 -10.73 -18.02
C THR A 10 -4.81 -11.14 -16.82
N ASN A 11 -4.46 -12.22 -16.12
CA ASN A 11 -5.21 -12.70 -14.94
C ASN A 11 -4.92 -11.94 -13.63
N ASP A 12 -3.87 -11.12 -13.60
CA ASP A 12 -3.47 -10.40 -12.39
C ASP A 12 -4.06 -8.98 -12.36
N SER A 13 -4.77 -8.68 -11.26
CA SER A 13 -5.27 -7.36 -10.90
C SER A 13 -6.21 -6.74 -11.94
N ILE A 14 -7.22 -7.48 -12.41
CA ILE A 14 -8.26 -6.97 -13.31
C ILE A 14 -9.37 -6.28 -12.50
N PRO A 15 -9.75 -5.02 -12.80
CA PRO A 15 -9.18 -4.13 -13.82
C PRO A 15 -7.89 -3.43 -13.36
N ASN A 16 -6.86 -3.42 -14.20
CA ASN A 16 -5.58 -2.78 -13.88
C ASN A 16 -5.55 -1.34 -14.42
N ALA A 17 -5.54 -0.36 -13.51
CA ALA A 17 -5.57 1.05 -13.86
C ALA A 17 -4.34 1.48 -14.69
N LEU A 18 -3.15 0.97 -14.36
CA LEU A 18 -1.90 1.30 -15.08
C LEU A 18 -1.91 0.78 -16.51
N ARG A 19 -2.45 -0.43 -16.76
CA ARG A 19 -2.58 -0.95 -18.13
C ARG A 19 -3.65 -0.22 -18.93
N THR A 20 -4.63 0.36 -18.25
CA THR A 20 -5.71 1.14 -18.87
C THR A 20 -5.28 2.57 -19.23
N ILE A 21 -4.28 3.13 -18.56
CA ILE A 21 -3.82 4.52 -18.77
C ILE A 21 -3.33 4.78 -20.20
N ILE A 22 -2.93 3.73 -20.93
CA ILE A 22 -2.49 3.82 -22.33
C ILE A 22 -3.62 4.37 -23.22
N ALA A 23 -4.88 4.09 -22.88
CA ALA A 23 -6.02 4.62 -23.60
C ALA A 23 -6.16 6.15 -23.46
N ALA A 24 -5.62 6.75 -22.38
CA ALA A 24 -5.79 8.17 -22.08
C ALA A 24 -5.26 9.08 -23.22
N GLY A 25 -4.12 8.74 -23.82
CA GLY A 25 -3.54 9.53 -24.91
C GLY A 25 -4.45 9.61 -26.14
N ALA A 26 -5.14 8.52 -26.49
CA ALA A 26 -6.07 8.51 -27.61
C ALA A 26 -7.28 9.43 -27.34
N TYR A 27 -7.84 9.38 -26.13
CA TYR A 27 -8.95 10.27 -25.76
C TYR A 27 -8.53 11.74 -25.74
N GLN A 28 -7.32 12.05 -25.25
CA GLN A 28 -6.78 13.41 -25.25
C GLN A 28 -6.65 13.98 -26.67
N ILE A 29 -6.15 13.17 -27.63
CA ILE A 29 -6.05 13.59 -29.04
C ILE A 29 -7.43 13.87 -29.63
N ILE A 30 -8.40 12.97 -29.42
CA ILE A 30 -9.77 13.14 -29.93
C ILE A 30 -10.40 14.41 -29.33
N THR A 31 -10.23 14.64 -28.03
CA THR A 31 -10.71 15.86 -27.36
C THR A 31 -10.05 17.12 -27.93
N ALA A 32 -8.73 17.11 -28.14
CA ALA A 32 -8.01 18.25 -28.69
C ALA A 32 -8.46 18.60 -30.12
N LEU A 33 -8.64 17.57 -30.97
CA LEU A 33 -9.19 17.75 -32.32
C LEU A 33 -10.61 18.31 -32.29
N GLY A 34 -11.49 17.80 -31.42
CA GLY A 34 -12.84 18.32 -31.27
C GLY A 34 -12.87 19.80 -30.85
N VAL A 35 -12.02 20.20 -29.91
CA VAL A 35 -11.88 21.61 -29.50
C VAL A 35 -11.37 22.47 -30.66
N TYR A 36 -10.40 21.98 -31.42
CA TYR A 36 -9.83 22.67 -32.58
C TYR A 36 -10.83 22.87 -33.72
N GLU A 37 -11.62 21.85 -34.07
CA GLU A 37 -12.65 21.96 -35.12
C GLU A 37 -13.74 22.96 -34.74
N ILE A 38 -14.20 22.95 -33.47
CA ILE A 38 -15.17 23.94 -32.97
C ILE A 38 -14.57 25.35 -33.03
N TRP A 39 -13.29 25.51 -32.70
CA TRP A 39 -12.60 26.79 -32.79
C TRP A 39 -12.60 27.36 -34.23
N ILE A 40 -12.35 26.50 -35.23
CA ILE A 40 -12.43 26.88 -36.65
C ILE A 40 -13.86 27.28 -37.04
N LEU A 41 -14.87 26.51 -36.64
CA LEU A 41 -16.28 26.79 -36.95
C LEU A 41 -16.76 28.14 -36.39
N LEU A 42 -16.19 28.58 -35.26
CA LEU A 42 -16.50 29.86 -34.63
C LEU A 42 -15.66 31.03 -35.17
N ARG A 43 -14.78 30.81 -36.15
CA ARG A 43 -13.90 31.84 -36.70
C ARG A 43 -14.68 33.05 -37.21
N GLY A 44 -14.23 34.24 -36.82
CA GLY A 44 -14.88 35.52 -37.17
C GLY A 44 -16.05 35.91 -36.25
N LYS A 45 -16.54 35.01 -35.39
CA LYS A 45 -17.62 35.26 -34.43
C LYS A 45 -17.05 35.52 -33.02
N ARG A 46 -16.42 36.68 -32.82
CA ARG A 46 -15.63 37.01 -31.60
C ARG A 46 -16.33 36.71 -30.28
N ILE A 47 -17.61 37.06 -30.13
CA ILE A 47 -18.38 36.82 -28.90
C ILE A 47 -18.50 35.31 -28.61
N PHE A 48 -18.77 34.52 -29.64
CA PHE A 48 -18.90 33.06 -29.50
C PHE A 48 -17.54 32.40 -29.23
N GLN A 49 -16.46 32.88 -29.85
CA GLN A 49 -15.10 32.37 -29.57
C GLN A 49 -14.68 32.64 -28.12
N LEU A 50 -14.99 33.84 -27.59
CA LEU A 50 -14.74 34.16 -26.19
C LEU A 50 -15.56 33.26 -25.27
N GLY A 51 -16.86 33.12 -25.53
CA GLY A 51 -17.74 32.24 -24.76
C GLY A 51 -17.27 30.78 -24.74
N PHE A 52 -16.85 30.25 -25.90
CA PHE A 52 -16.28 28.91 -26.01
C PHE A 52 -14.98 28.75 -25.23
N SER A 53 -14.05 29.73 -25.33
CA SER A 53 -12.79 29.70 -24.59
C SER A 53 -13.02 29.69 -23.08
N VAL A 54 -13.94 30.54 -22.60
CA VAL A 54 -14.33 30.60 -21.20
C VAL A 54 -14.96 29.27 -20.76
N ALA A 55 -15.84 28.68 -21.57
CA ALA A 55 -16.45 27.38 -21.27
C ALA A 55 -15.40 26.26 -21.16
N VAL A 56 -14.48 26.15 -22.13
CA VAL A 56 -13.38 25.17 -22.08
C VAL A 56 -12.51 25.39 -20.85
N PHE A 57 -12.12 26.64 -20.57
CA PHE A 57 -11.32 26.98 -19.39
C PHE A 57 -12.03 26.59 -18.08
N LEU A 58 -13.33 26.88 -17.96
CA LEU A 58 -14.12 26.52 -16.78
C LEU A 58 -14.22 25.00 -16.62
N ILE A 59 -14.50 24.26 -17.69
CA ILE A 59 -14.58 22.80 -17.66
C ILE A 59 -13.24 22.19 -17.21
N LEU A 60 -12.12 22.65 -17.78
CA LEU A 60 -10.79 22.20 -17.40
C LEU A 60 -10.47 22.52 -15.94
N THR A 61 -10.81 23.74 -15.50
CA THR A 61 -10.55 24.18 -14.11
C THR A 61 -11.37 23.37 -13.11
N ILE A 62 -12.65 23.13 -13.38
CA ILE A 62 -13.53 22.32 -12.52
C ILE A 62 -13.04 20.87 -12.48
N SER A 63 -12.72 20.28 -13.64
CA SER A 63 -12.22 18.91 -13.74
C SER A 63 -10.89 18.73 -13.01
N LEU A 64 -9.95 19.66 -13.21
CA LEU A 64 -8.65 19.64 -12.53
C LEU A 64 -8.82 19.82 -11.01
N SER A 65 -9.68 20.74 -10.57
CA SER A 65 -9.92 20.97 -9.14
C SER A 65 -10.52 19.73 -8.48
N ALA A 66 -11.49 19.08 -9.13
CA ALA A 66 -12.07 17.83 -8.65
C ALA A 66 -11.02 16.70 -8.59
N TYR A 67 -10.19 16.58 -9.61
CA TYR A 67 -9.08 15.62 -9.63
C TYR A 67 -8.08 15.86 -8.50
N LEU A 68 -7.61 17.10 -8.32
CA LEU A 68 -6.64 17.43 -7.27
C LEU A 68 -7.21 17.20 -5.87
N LYS A 69 -8.49 17.54 -5.65
CA LYS A 69 -9.18 17.23 -4.40
C LYS A 69 -9.18 15.73 -4.15
N ASN A 70 -9.61 14.94 -5.13
CA ASN A 70 -9.64 13.50 -5.00
C ASN A 70 -8.24 12.91 -4.76
N TYR A 71 -7.24 13.36 -5.52
CA TYR A 71 -5.88 12.84 -5.46
C TYR A 71 -5.16 13.16 -4.14
N TYR A 72 -5.32 14.37 -3.60
CA TYR A 72 -4.60 14.81 -2.40
C TYR A 72 -5.39 14.62 -1.10
N GLN A 73 -6.72 14.54 -1.15
CA GLN A 73 -7.56 14.42 0.05
C GLN A 73 -8.20 13.04 0.16
N ASP A 74 -9.06 12.68 -0.80
CA ASP A 74 -9.88 11.47 -0.68
C ASP A 74 -9.04 10.20 -0.86
N TYR A 75 -8.15 10.19 -1.86
CA TYR A 75 -7.39 9.00 -2.25
C TYR A 75 -6.42 8.52 -1.15
N PRO A 76 -5.57 9.36 -0.53
CA PRO A 76 -4.69 8.91 0.54
C PRO A 76 -5.48 8.44 1.76
N TYR A 77 -6.59 9.11 2.08
CA TYR A 77 -7.46 8.74 3.19
C TYR A 77 -8.07 7.34 2.97
N LEU A 78 -8.78 7.14 1.86
CA LEU A 78 -9.53 5.93 1.56
C LEU A 78 -8.64 4.71 1.28
N TYR A 79 -7.50 4.91 0.61
CA TYR A 79 -6.64 3.82 0.13
C TYR A 79 -5.36 3.66 0.96
N SER A 80 -5.28 4.27 2.15
CA SER A 80 -4.11 4.15 3.03
C SER A 80 -3.75 2.69 3.36
N ARG A 81 -4.74 1.79 3.41
CA ARG A 81 -4.52 0.34 3.56
C ARG A 81 -3.76 -0.27 2.38
N ASP A 82 -4.19 0.00 1.16
CA ASP A 82 -3.57 -0.54 -0.06
C ASP A 82 -2.17 0.01 -0.28
N TRP A 83 -1.92 1.23 0.21
CA TRP A 83 -0.58 1.84 0.27
C TRP A 83 0.24 1.41 1.48
N GLN A 84 -0.23 0.43 2.24
CA GLN A 84 0.52 -0.16 3.35
C GLN A 84 0.94 0.92 4.35
N TYR A 85 0.02 1.83 4.67
CA TYR A 85 0.24 2.81 5.73
C TYR A 85 0.38 2.09 7.09
N GLY A 86 1.17 2.68 7.98
CA GLY A 86 1.40 2.15 9.33
C GLY A 86 2.70 1.38 9.51
N TYR A 87 3.27 0.79 8.44
CA TYR A 87 4.54 0.06 8.52
C TYR A 87 5.69 0.94 9.04
N LYS A 88 5.76 2.21 8.64
CA LYS A 88 6.78 3.14 9.14
C LYS A 88 6.67 3.32 10.66
N GLN A 89 5.47 3.51 11.18
CA GLN A 89 5.20 3.70 12.60
C GLN A 89 5.57 2.45 13.40
N VAL A 90 5.19 1.27 12.89
CA VAL A 90 5.56 -0.01 13.49
C VAL A 90 7.08 -0.19 13.51
N VAL A 91 7.76 0.02 12.39
CA VAL A 91 9.20 -0.20 12.30
C VAL A 91 9.98 0.80 13.16
N ASN A 92 9.49 2.04 13.29
CA ASN A 92 10.06 3.00 14.25
C ASN A 92 9.90 2.51 15.70
N TYR A 93 8.73 1.98 16.07
CA TYR A 93 8.55 1.38 17.39
C TYR A 93 9.52 0.22 17.60
N ILE A 94 9.64 -0.67 16.61
CA ILE A 94 10.62 -1.77 16.61
C ILE A 94 12.03 -1.22 16.81
N LYS A 95 12.42 -0.18 16.09
CA LYS A 95 13.77 0.41 16.18
C LYS A 95 14.15 0.79 17.62
N ASP A 96 13.21 1.41 18.34
CA ASP A 96 13.44 1.88 19.70
C ASP A 96 13.44 0.75 20.74
N HIS A 97 12.74 -0.36 20.44
CA HIS A 97 12.57 -1.49 21.35
C HIS A 97 13.30 -2.77 20.91
N TYR A 98 14.06 -2.70 19.82
CA TYR A 98 14.61 -3.87 19.15
C TYR A 98 15.39 -4.76 20.13
N ASN A 99 16.25 -4.20 20.97
CA ASN A 99 17.08 -4.95 21.92
C ASN A 99 16.32 -5.56 23.12
N GLN A 100 15.04 -5.27 23.29
CA GLN A 100 14.24 -5.71 24.45
C GLN A 100 13.60 -7.10 24.25
N TYR A 101 13.55 -7.56 23.00
CA TYR A 101 12.85 -8.78 22.59
C TYR A 101 13.81 -9.79 21.97
N ASP A 102 13.53 -11.06 22.26
CA ASP A 102 14.25 -12.22 21.71
C ASP A 102 13.74 -12.57 20.30
N LEU A 103 12.48 -12.24 20.00
CA LEU A 103 11.82 -12.49 18.72
C LEU A 103 10.86 -11.35 18.41
N ILE A 104 10.82 -10.91 17.15
CA ILE A 104 9.86 -9.94 16.63
C ILE A 104 9.03 -10.62 15.55
N VAL A 105 7.76 -10.83 15.84
CA VAL A 105 6.79 -11.46 14.96
C VAL A 105 5.98 -10.37 14.29
N PHE A 106 6.09 -10.22 12.98
CA PHE A 106 5.43 -9.16 12.24
C PHE A 106 4.58 -9.75 11.11
N SER A 107 3.26 -9.72 11.29
CA SER A 107 2.29 -10.29 10.36
C SER A 107 2.45 -9.76 8.94
N ARG A 108 2.38 -10.65 7.95
CA ARG A 108 2.37 -10.35 6.51
C ARG A 108 0.98 -10.02 5.95
N HIS A 109 -0.02 -9.84 6.80
CA HIS A 109 -1.41 -9.68 6.37
C HIS A 109 -1.63 -8.56 5.33
N TYR A 110 -0.91 -7.44 5.47
CA TYR A 110 -1.02 -6.30 4.54
C TYR A 110 0.08 -6.29 3.47
N GLY A 111 0.84 -7.38 3.29
CA GLY A 111 1.90 -7.51 2.29
C GLY A 111 3.24 -7.96 2.87
N GLU A 112 4.36 -7.41 2.39
CA GLU A 112 5.71 -7.90 2.72
C GLU A 112 6.41 -7.02 3.80
N PRO A 113 6.20 -7.28 5.10
CA PRO A 113 6.77 -6.51 6.22
C PRO A 113 8.29 -6.42 6.19
N HIS A 114 8.97 -7.43 5.64
CA HIS A 114 10.42 -7.51 5.63
C HIS A 114 11.04 -6.32 4.86
N MET A 115 10.44 -5.88 3.75
CA MET A 115 10.96 -4.77 2.95
C MET A 115 10.92 -3.46 3.73
N PHE A 116 9.79 -3.18 4.40
CA PHE A 116 9.65 -2.01 5.25
C PHE A 116 10.58 -2.04 6.45
N THR A 117 10.76 -3.23 7.04
CA THR A 117 11.68 -3.45 8.16
C THR A 117 13.11 -3.11 7.74
N LEU A 118 13.60 -3.68 6.64
CA LEU A 118 14.94 -3.40 6.12
C LEU A 118 15.13 -1.92 5.79
N PHE A 119 14.15 -1.31 5.11
CA PHE A 119 14.22 0.07 4.67
C PHE A 119 14.24 1.07 5.84
N PHE A 120 13.29 0.99 6.77
CA PHE A 120 13.17 1.98 7.85
C PHE A 120 14.16 1.75 9.00
N LEU A 121 14.65 0.52 9.20
CA LEU A 121 15.77 0.28 10.10
C LEU A 121 17.11 0.71 9.50
N GLY A 122 17.18 0.95 8.18
CA GLY A 122 18.44 1.20 7.48
C GLY A 122 19.37 -0.01 7.56
N TRP A 123 18.81 -1.20 7.37
CA TRP A 123 19.54 -2.45 7.53
C TRP A 123 20.64 -2.60 6.47
N ASP A 124 21.82 -3.05 6.89
CA ASP A 124 22.94 -3.28 5.98
C ASP A 124 22.59 -4.42 4.99
N PRO A 125 22.57 -4.16 3.67
CA PRO A 125 22.23 -5.17 2.68
C PRO A 125 23.14 -6.39 2.73
N ALA A 126 24.43 -6.21 3.02
CA ALA A 126 25.38 -7.31 3.12
C ALA A 126 25.08 -8.19 4.34
N LYS A 127 24.68 -7.60 5.47
CA LYS A 127 24.25 -8.36 6.64
C LYS A 127 22.99 -9.16 6.36
N PHE A 128 22.00 -8.57 5.70
CA PHE A 128 20.76 -9.27 5.35
C PHE A 128 21.02 -10.44 4.39
N GLN A 129 21.82 -10.22 3.34
CA GLN A 129 22.10 -11.26 2.34
C GLN A 129 22.87 -12.45 2.91
N ASN A 130 23.73 -12.22 3.91
CA ASN A 130 24.56 -13.25 4.55
C ASN A 130 24.02 -13.68 5.93
N ASP A 131 22.77 -13.35 6.25
CA ASP A 131 22.18 -13.66 7.54
C ASP A 131 21.94 -15.17 7.67
N PRO A 132 22.48 -15.84 8.70
CA PRO A 132 22.32 -17.28 8.88
C PRO A 132 20.87 -17.70 9.18
N ASN A 133 20.03 -16.77 9.65
CA ASN A 133 18.61 -16.99 9.93
C ASN A 133 17.71 -16.62 8.74
N LEU A 134 18.28 -16.21 7.60
CA LEU A 134 17.51 -15.87 6.42
C LEU A 134 16.79 -17.10 5.86
N ILE A 135 15.46 -17.09 5.92
CA ILE A 135 14.61 -18.12 5.31
C ILE A 135 13.73 -17.48 4.26
N ARG A 136 13.82 -18.00 3.04
CA ARG A 136 12.97 -17.62 1.91
C ARG A 136 12.17 -18.81 1.42
N PHE A 137 10.99 -18.57 0.87
CA PHE A 137 10.15 -19.60 0.27
C PHE A 137 9.41 -19.05 -0.94
N GLU A 138 9.11 -19.92 -1.89
CA GLU A 138 8.38 -19.56 -3.10
C GLU A 138 6.89 -19.83 -2.94
N THR A 139 6.06 -18.94 -3.46
CA THR A 139 4.60 -19.09 -3.49
C THR A 139 4.06 -18.33 -4.69
N TYR A 140 3.35 -19.00 -5.60
CA TYR A 140 2.74 -18.39 -6.79
C TYR A 140 3.71 -17.52 -7.60
N ASP A 141 4.87 -18.08 -7.99
CA ASP A 141 5.93 -17.39 -8.74
C ASP A 141 6.50 -16.14 -8.03
N TRP A 142 6.35 -16.06 -6.70
CA TRP A 142 6.88 -15.00 -5.86
C TRP A 142 7.77 -15.55 -4.75
N VAL A 143 8.91 -14.90 -4.50
CA VAL A 143 9.82 -15.24 -3.40
C VAL A 143 9.50 -14.37 -2.19
N ARG A 144 9.15 -15.01 -1.08
CA ARG A 144 8.85 -14.36 0.20
C ARG A 144 9.97 -14.57 1.20
N VAL A 145 10.14 -13.61 2.12
CA VAL A 145 11.07 -13.72 3.24
C VAL A 145 10.29 -14.09 4.50
N LEU A 146 10.53 -15.27 5.03
CA LEU A 146 9.89 -15.74 6.26
C LEU A 146 10.64 -15.27 7.51
N ARG A 147 11.97 -15.29 7.47
CA ARG A 147 12.82 -14.93 8.61
C ARG A 147 14.09 -14.26 8.15
N PHE A 148 14.63 -13.41 9.01
CA PHE A 148 16.04 -13.01 9.06
C PHE A 148 16.29 -12.49 10.48
N ASP A 149 17.53 -12.55 10.96
CA ASP A 149 17.93 -12.09 12.27
C ASP A 149 16.99 -12.64 13.36
N LYS A 150 16.28 -11.80 14.12
CA LYS A 150 15.22 -12.20 15.07
C LYS A 150 13.82 -11.83 14.60
N PHE A 151 13.67 -11.50 13.32
CA PHE A 151 12.38 -11.25 12.70
C PHE A 151 11.74 -12.53 12.17
N TYR A 152 10.43 -12.63 12.35
CA TYR A 152 9.60 -13.68 11.81
C TYR A 152 8.34 -13.08 11.18
N PHE A 153 8.07 -13.41 9.92
CA PHE A 153 6.99 -12.80 9.13
C PHE A 153 5.90 -13.82 8.71
N PRO A 154 5.13 -14.38 9.66
CA PRO A 154 4.02 -15.27 9.36
C PRO A 154 2.76 -14.51 8.92
N ASP A 155 1.72 -15.22 8.51
CA ASP A 155 0.35 -14.71 8.64
C ASP A 155 -0.21 -15.19 9.98
N LEU A 156 -0.66 -14.29 10.83
CA LEU A 156 -1.20 -14.66 12.15
C LEU A 156 -2.62 -15.24 12.06
N GLY A 157 -3.27 -15.16 10.90
CA GLY A 157 -4.56 -15.80 10.64
C GLY A 157 -4.48 -17.28 10.22
N ASP A 158 -3.28 -17.77 9.86
CA ASP A 158 -3.08 -19.14 9.39
C ASP A 158 -2.94 -20.12 10.57
N SER A 159 -3.51 -21.32 10.42
CA SER A 159 -3.34 -22.42 11.39
C SER A 159 -1.86 -22.78 11.54
N GLY A 160 -1.37 -22.85 12.78
CA GLY A 160 0.03 -23.15 13.09
C GLY A 160 0.93 -21.93 13.19
N THR A 161 0.44 -20.74 12.84
CA THR A 161 1.16 -19.47 13.01
C THR A 161 0.33 -18.40 13.71
N THR A 162 -0.76 -18.79 14.37
CA THR A 162 -1.53 -17.87 15.19
C THR A 162 -0.71 -17.34 16.36
N PHE A 163 -1.19 -16.25 16.98
CA PHE A 163 -0.60 -15.72 18.21
C PHE A 163 -0.39 -16.81 19.28
N SER A 164 -1.41 -17.66 19.49
CA SER A 164 -1.37 -18.75 20.47
C SER A 164 -0.35 -19.83 20.10
N ASP A 165 -0.27 -20.22 18.82
CA ASP A 165 0.67 -21.24 18.35
C ASP A 165 2.11 -20.80 18.58
N ILE A 166 2.43 -19.57 18.16
CA ILE A 166 3.77 -19.01 18.28
C ILE A 166 4.12 -18.76 19.75
N SER A 167 3.20 -18.21 20.54
CA SER A 167 3.42 -17.98 21.98
C SER A 167 3.73 -19.27 22.73
N LYS A 168 3.09 -20.39 22.34
CA LYS A 168 3.37 -21.71 22.92
C LYS A 168 4.77 -22.20 22.56
N VAL A 169 5.18 -22.04 21.30
CA VAL A 169 6.51 -22.47 20.82
C VAL A 169 7.63 -21.66 21.44
N TYR A 170 7.40 -20.36 21.66
CA TYR A 170 8.39 -19.42 22.22
C TYR A 170 8.12 -19.07 23.69
N SER A 171 7.47 -19.98 24.43
CA SER A 171 7.18 -19.79 25.86
C SER A 171 8.46 -19.52 26.66
N GLY A 172 8.41 -18.51 27.54
CA GLY A 172 9.55 -18.05 28.34
C GLY A 172 10.55 -17.16 27.59
N ARG A 173 10.22 -16.71 26.38
CA ARG A 173 10.96 -15.67 25.65
C ARG A 173 10.13 -14.39 25.57
N LYS A 174 10.83 -13.25 25.54
CA LYS A 174 10.20 -11.96 25.27
C LYS A 174 9.94 -11.84 23.77
N VAL A 175 8.68 -11.95 23.37
CA VAL A 175 8.26 -11.86 21.98
C VAL A 175 7.44 -10.60 21.75
N LEU A 176 7.82 -9.80 20.76
CA LEU A 176 7.02 -8.68 20.28
C LEU A 176 6.17 -9.17 19.12
N PHE A 177 4.85 -9.06 19.22
CA PHE A 177 3.94 -9.40 18.15
C PHE A 177 3.35 -8.13 17.54
N ILE A 178 3.31 -8.11 16.21
CA ILE A 178 2.67 -7.09 15.41
C ILE A 178 1.70 -7.79 14.45
N GLY A 179 0.42 -7.45 14.58
CA GLY A 179 -0.67 -8.06 13.82
C GLY A 179 -1.77 -7.06 13.49
N LYS A 180 -2.76 -7.47 12.71
CA LYS A 180 -3.95 -6.67 12.46
C LYS A 180 -4.92 -6.75 13.64
N GLY A 181 -5.95 -5.92 13.62
CA GLY A 181 -7.08 -6.06 14.54
C GLY A 181 -7.68 -7.48 14.48
N GLY A 182 -7.85 -8.10 15.64
CA GLY A 182 -8.40 -9.45 15.78
C GLY A 182 -7.37 -10.59 15.79
N ASP A 183 -6.08 -10.32 15.55
CA ASP A 183 -5.02 -11.34 15.67
C ASP A 183 -4.70 -11.68 17.14
N PHE A 184 -5.13 -10.82 18.08
CA PHE A 184 -4.83 -10.93 19.51
C PHE A 184 -6.11 -11.02 20.37
N PRO A 185 -6.06 -11.69 21.53
CA PRO A 185 -7.21 -11.78 22.44
C PRO A 185 -7.73 -10.41 22.92
N GLU A 186 -9.05 -10.27 23.00
CA GLU A 186 -9.72 -9.08 23.56
C GLU A 186 -9.43 -8.98 25.06
N GLY A 187 -8.46 -8.13 25.43
CA GLY A 187 -8.02 -7.94 26.82
C GLY A 187 -6.51 -8.00 27.01
N LEU A 188 -5.77 -8.45 25.98
CA LEU A 188 -4.32 -8.36 26.00
C LEU A 188 -3.88 -6.88 25.94
N PRO A 189 -3.00 -6.41 26.83
CA PRO A 189 -2.50 -5.03 26.79
C PRO A 189 -1.79 -4.73 25.47
N LYS A 190 -2.22 -3.65 24.81
CA LYS A 190 -1.63 -3.17 23.56
C LYS A 190 -0.57 -2.12 23.89
N LEU A 191 0.67 -2.38 23.50
CA LEU A 191 1.79 -1.46 23.69
C LEU A 191 1.67 -0.25 22.77
N LEU A 192 1.24 -0.49 21.53
CA LEU A 192 0.97 0.54 20.53
C LEU A 192 -0.14 0.07 19.61
N THR A 193 -0.93 1.02 19.13
CA THR A 193 -1.90 0.82 18.07
C THR A 193 -1.67 1.83 16.96
N VAL A 194 -1.72 1.37 15.73
CA VAL A 194 -1.55 2.20 14.54
C VAL A 194 -2.83 2.10 13.73
N ASP A 195 -3.41 3.25 13.39
CA ASP A 195 -4.60 3.33 12.57
C ASP A 195 -4.23 3.76 11.14
N PHE A 196 -5.02 3.28 10.17
CA PHE A 196 -5.05 3.81 8.83
C PHE A 196 -5.56 5.25 8.83
N LEU A 197 -5.35 5.98 7.73
CA LEU A 197 -5.76 7.38 7.64
C LEU A 197 -7.28 7.53 7.71
N ASN A 198 -8.04 6.48 7.37
CA ASN A 198 -9.49 6.43 7.47
C ASN A 198 -10.02 6.11 8.88
N GLY A 199 -9.13 5.89 9.86
CA GLY A 199 -9.49 5.54 11.24
C GLY A 199 -9.63 4.04 11.51
N ASP A 200 -9.55 3.18 10.48
CA ASP A 200 -9.56 1.73 10.68
C ASP A 200 -8.26 1.26 11.34
N ARG A 201 -8.33 0.20 12.16
CA ARG A 201 -7.15 -0.36 12.82
C ARG A 201 -6.22 -1.01 11.79
N ALA A 202 -4.99 -0.50 11.69
CA ALA A 202 -3.93 -1.08 10.86
C ALA A 202 -3.16 -2.14 11.63
N PHE A 203 -2.48 -1.74 12.71
CA PHE A 203 -1.64 -2.64 13.49
C PHE A 203 -1.89 -2.53 14.98
N GLU A 204 -1.73 -3.64 15.66
CA GLU A 204 -1.64 -3.74 17.11
C GLU A 204 -0.32 -4.37 17.47
N ILE A 205 0.33 -3.80 18.48
CA ILE A 205 1.59 -4.28 19.01
C ILE A 205 1.36 -4.79 20.43
N VAL A 206 1.69 -6.05 20.67
CA VAL A 206 1.54 -6.70 21.97
C VAL A 206 2.84 -7.45 22.32
N GLU A 207 3.04 -7.75 23.60
CA GLU A 207 4.17 -8.56 24.04
C GLU A 207 3.73 -9.81 24.79
N THR A 208 4.59 -10.83 24.72
CA THR A 208 4.57 -11.99 25.61
C THR A 208 5.90 -12.09 26.34
N LYS A 209 5.90 -12.72 27.52
CA LYS A 209 7.08 -12.96 28.36
C LYS A 209 7.20 -14.44 28.66
#